data_AF-A0A5B1BEE1-F1
#
_entry.id   AF-A0A5B1BEE1-F1
#
_cell.length_a   1.000
_cell.length_b   1.000
_cell.length_c   1.000
_cell.angle_alpha   90.00
_cell.angle_beta   90.00
_cell.angle_gamma   90.00
#
_symmetry.space_group_name_H-M   'P 1'
#
loop_
_entity.id
_entity.type
_entity.pdbx_description
1 polymer ?
#
loop_
_entity_poly.entity_id
_entity_poly.type
_entity_poly.pdbx_seq_one_letter_code
_entity_poly.pdbx_strand_id
1 'polypeptide(L)'
;MFSFKINHVTNISRYERGENKPTTEVLTKLANALDTTTDYLMNGSTDDVATSNLSDKELLSLFKKVSSLSTDRQKVIKELIEAFVFKAVIQNKLA
;
A
#
# COMPACT_ATOMS: atom_id res chain seq x y z
N MET A 1 4.21 -34.92 -1.99
CA MET A 1 5.13 -34.48 -0.93
C MET A 1 5.94 -33.31 -1.49
N PHE A 2 5.45 -32.07 -1.33
CA PHE A 2 6.19 -30.88 -1.77
C PHE A 2 7.24 -30.54 -0.71
N SER A 3 8.51 -30.73 -1.06
CA SER A 3 9.64 -30.47 -0.17
C SER A 3 9.84 -28.96 -0.04
N PHE A 4 9.37 -28.39 1.07
CA PHE A 4 9.61 -27.01 1.44
C PHE A 4 10.98 -26.89 2.11
N LYS A 5 12.03 -26.75 1.30
CA LYS A 5 13.39 -26.49 1.77
C LYS A 5 13.64 -24.99 1.73
N ILE A 6 13.07 -24.25 2.70
CA ILE A 6 13.55 -22.89 3.01
C ILE A 6 14.94 -23.06 3.63
N ASN A 7 15.97 -22.75 2.85
CA ASN A 7 17.34 -22.71 3.33
C ASN A 7 17.48 -21.57 4.36
N HIS A 8 17.54 -21.99 5.62
CA HIS A 8 18.04 -21.34 6.84
C HIS A 8 17.29 -20.08 7.35
N VAL A 9 16.87 -20.18 8.62
CA VAL A 9 16.36 -19.13 9.52
C VAL A 9 17.17 -17.82 9.45
N THR A 10 18.45 -17.90 9.08
CA THR A 10 19.35 -16.76 8.86
C THR A 10 18.87 -15.80 7.77
N ASN A 11 18.26 -16.30 6.69
CA ASN A 11 17.81 -15.43 5.60
C ASN A 11 16.53 -14.68 5.96
N ILE A 12 15.57 -15.35 6.61
CA ILE A 12 14.34 -14.70 7.10
C ILE A 12 14.72 -13.60 8.10
N SER A 13 15.58 -13.92 9.06
CA SER A 13 16.03 -12.95 10.06
C SER A 13 16.78 -11.75 9.43
N ARG A 14 17.52 -11.98 8.35
CA ARG A 14 18.16 -10.90 7.56
C ARG A 14 17.15 -10.07 6.78
N TYR A 15 16.08 -10.68 6.28
CA TYR A 15 14.99 -9.96 5.61
C TYR A 15 14.23 -9.08 6.59
N GLU A 16 13.93 -9.60 7.80
CA GLU A 16 13.27 -8.84 8.88
C GLU A 16 14.09 -7.63 9.33
N ARG A 17 15.43 -7.74 9.35
CA ARG A 17 16.34 -6.61 9.65
C ARG A 17 16.65 -5.71 8.46
N GLY A 18 16.14 -6.01 7.26
CA GLY A 18 16.42 -5.25 6.05
C GLY A 18 17.85 -5.36 5.51
N GLU A 19 18.66 -6.28 6.05
CA GLU A 19 20.06 -6.51 5.64
C GLU A 19 20.16 -7.15 4.25
N ASN A 20 19.13 -7.89 3.83
CA ASN A 20 19.00 -8.48 2.51
C ASN A 20 17.56 -8.30 2.01
N LYS A 21 17.37 -8.26 0.69
CA LYS A 21 16.05 -8.31 0.07
C LYS A 21 15.78 -9.70 -0.52
N PRO A 22 14.58 -10.26 -0.34
CA PRO A 22 14.22 -11.52 -1.00
C PRO A 22 14.19 -11.33 -2.52
N THR A 23 14.54 -12.38 -3.27
CA THR A 23 14.31 -12.40 -4.72
C THR A 23 12.82 -12.50 -5.01
N THR A 24 12.38 -12.16 -6.23
CA THR A 24 10.96 -12.26 -6.64
C THR A 24 10.40 -13.67 -6.42
N GLU A 25 11.18 -14.71 -6.67
CA GLU A 25 10.78 -16.10 -6.45
C GLU A 25 10.55 -16.40 -4.96
N VAL A 26 11.46 -15.95 -4.08
CA VAL A 26 11.34 -16.12 -2.63
C VAL A 26 10.16 -15.32 -2.09
N LEU A 27 9.99 -14.08 -2.54
CA LEU A 27 8.87 -13.22 -2.16
C LEU A 27 7.52 -13.84 -2.55
N THR A 28 7.42 -14.43 -3.74
CA THR A 28 6.21 -15.13 -4.21
C THR A 28 5.90 -16.36 -3.35
N LYS A 29 6.93 -17.16 -3.02
CA LYS A 29 6.78 -18.31 -2.13
C LYS A 29 6.33 -17.91 -0.72
N LEU A 30 6.85 -16.80 -0.20
CA LEU A 30 6.44 -16.24 1.08
C LEU A 30 4.99 -15.77 1.06
N ALA A 31 4.58 -15.04 0.02
CA ALA A 31 3.20 -14.58 -0.15
C ALA A 31 2.20 -15.76 -0.15
N ASN A 32 2.50 -16.79 -0.93
CA ASN A 32 1.68 -18.00 -0.99
C ASN A 32 1.64 -18.79 0.33
N ALA A 33 2.76 -18.85 1.06
CA ALA A 33 2.84 -19.58 2.32
C ALA A 33 2.11 -18.85 3.48
N LEU A 34 2.04 -17.52 3.40
CA LEU A 34 1.42 -16.66 4.40
C LEU A 34 -0.02 -16.22 4.03
N ASP A 35 -0.56 -16.78 2.94
CA ASP A 35 -1.87 -16.43 2.38
C ASP A 35 -2.08 -14.92 2.22
N THR A 36 -1.09 -14.26 1.63
CA THR A 36 -1.07 -12.80 1.41
C THR A 36 -0.54 -12.46 0.01
N THR A 37 -0.40 -11.19 -0.32
CA THR A 37 0.11 -10.73 -1.61
C THR A 37 1.57 -10.28 -1.52
N THR A 38 2.31 -10.40 -2.63
CA THR A 38 3.67 -9.85 -2.71
C THR A 38 3.69 -8.34 -2.49
N ASP A 39 2.64 -7.64 -2.93
CA ASP A 39 2.42 -6.22 -2.69
C ASP A 39 2.30 -5.91 -1.19
N TYR A 40 1.52 -6.69 -0.44
CA TYR A 40 1.40 -6.57 1.01
C TYR A 40 2.73 -6.82 1.73
N LEU A 41 3.54 -7.79 1.28
CA LEU A 41 4.85 -8.05 1.87
C LEU A 41 5.88 -6.96 1.59
N MET A 42 5.76 -6.25 0.46
CA MET A 42 6.67 -5.17 0.07
C MET A 42 6.29 -3.83 0.69
N ASN A 43 4.99 -3.55 0.76
CA ASN A 43 4.45 -2.25 1.11
C ASN A 43 3.81 -2.24 2.51
N GLY A 44 3.49 -3.40 3.08
CA GLY A 44 2.66 -3.53 4.28
C GLY A 44 1.17 -3.53 3.95
N SER A 45 0.31 -3.54 4.97
CA SER A 45 -1.12 -3.30 4.76
C SER A 45 -1.36 -1.94 4.10
N THR A 46 -2.49 -1.75 3.41
CA THR A 46 -2.95 -0.40 3.03
C THR A 46 -2.99 0.54 4.25
N ASP A 47 -3.16 -0.04 5.44
CA ASP A 47 -3.11 0.66 6.71
C ASP A 47 -1.68 1.05 7.11
N ASP A 48 -0.69 0.20 6.86
CA ASP A 48 0.73 0.44 7.18
C ASP A 48 1.38 1.43 6.20
N VAL A 49 1.06 1.32 4.90
CA VAL A 49 1.45 2.30 3.87
C VAL A 49 0.87 3.68 4.17
N ALA A 50 -0.35 3.73 4.69
CA ALA A 50 -0.99 4.98 5.10
C ALA A 50 -0.37 5.56 6.38
N THR A 51 0.15 4.73 7.29
CA THR A 51 0.79 5.19 8.54
C THR A 51 2.21 5.74 8.37
N SER A 52 2.90 5.42 7.28
CA SER A 52 4.29 5.83 7.07
C SER A 52 4.44 7.28 6.53
N ASN A 53 3.34 7.91 6.11
CA ASN A 53 3.27 9.34 5.78
C ASN A 53 2.13 10.01 6.54
N LEU A 54 2.31 10.19 7.85
CA LEU A 54 1.37 10.92 8.71
C LEU A 54 1.36 12.40 8.32
N SER A 55 0.50 12.78 7.38
CA SER A 55 0.13 14.19 7.18
C SER A 55 -1.32 14.47 7.52
N ASP A 56 -2.26 13.50 7.39
CA ASP A 56 -3.62 13.73 7.85
C ASP A 56 -4.44 12.44 8.08
N LYS A 57 -4.55 12.02 9.36
CA LYS A 57 -5.34 10.82 9.75
C LYS A 57 -6.82 10.96 9.38
N GLU A 58 -7.33 12.19 9.35
CA GLU A 58 -8.72 12.46 8.98
C GLU A 58 -8.95 12.18 7.49
N LEU A 59 -8.04 12.65 6.63
CA LEU A 59 -8.11 12.42 5.19
C LEU A 59 -8.05 10.94 4.83
N LEU A 60 -7.20 10.18 5.52
CA LEU A 60 -7.11 8.72 5.36
C LEU A 60 -8.41 8.02 5.77
N SER A 61 -9.00 8.42 6.89
CA SER A 61 -10.30 7.90 7.35
C SER A 61 -11.41 8.19 6.35
N LEU A 62 -11.42 9.41 5.77
CA LEU A 62 -12.34 9.78 4.70
C LEU A 62 -12.12 8.90 3.46
N PHE A 63 -10.88 8.69 3.03
CA PHE A 63 -10.58 7.85 1.87
C PHE A 63 -11.09 6.41 2.04
N LYS A 64 -10.89 5.81 3.23
CA LYS A 64 -11.42 4.48 3.58
C LYS A 64 -12.95 4.43 3.54
N LYS A 65 -13.62 5.48 4.02
CA LYS A 65 -15.09 5.56 3.96
C LYS A 65 -15.55 5.67 2.49
N VAL A 66 -14.87 6.47 1.68
CA VAL A 66 -15.19 6.64 0.26
C VAL A 66 -15.01 5.35 -0.53
N SER A 67 -13.96 4.57 -0.27
CA SER A 67 -13.73 3.30 -0.97
C SER A 67 -14.82 2.24 -0.70
N SER A 68 -15.57 2.37 0.40
CA SER A 68 -16.71 1.50 0.72
C SER A 68 -18.03 1.91 0.06
N LEU A 69 -18.09 3.06 -0.62
CA LEU A 69 -19.29 3.55 -1.30
C LEU A 69 -19.50 2.90 -2.68
N SER A 70 -20.71 3.00 -3.22
CA SER A 70 -21.01 2.60 -4.61
C SER A 70 -20.14 3.36 -5.62
N THR A 71 -19.80 2.72 -6.74
CA THR A 71 -18.95 3.27 -7.81
C THR A 71 -19.36 4.67 -8.27
N ASP A 72 -20.67 4.92 -8.44
CA ASP A 72 -21.17 6.23 -8.87
C ASP A 72 -20.84 7.33 -7.87
N ARG A 73 -20.98 7.05 -6.57
CA ARG A 73 -20.64 8.00 -5.50
C ARG A 73 -19.13 8.23 -5.40
N GLN A 74 -18.34 7.17 -5.58
CA GLN A 74 -16.89 7.30 -5.65
C GLN A 74 -16.45 8.20 -6.80
N LYS A 75 -17.08 8.05 -7.97
CA LYS A 75 -16.80 8.87 -9.15
C LYS A 75 -17.06 10.35 -8.88
N VAL A 76 -18.22 10.69 -8.33
CA VAL A 76 -18.56 12.08 -7.97
C VAL A 76 -17.54 12.67 -7.00
N ILE A 77 -17.12 11.91 -5.99
CA ILE A 77 -16.14 12.39 -5.00
C ILE A 77 -14.77 12.63 -5.64
N LYS A 78 -14.33 11.75 -6.55
CA LYS A 78 -13.08 11.95 -7.29
C LYS A 78 -13.12 13.20 -8.15
N GLU A 79 -14.22 13.42 -8.89
CA GLU A 79 -14.41 14.63 -9.71
C GLU A 79 -14.36 15.91 -8.86
N LEU A 80 -14.95 15.90 -7.65
CA LEU A 80 -14.88 17.03 -6.72
C LEU A 80 -13.44 17.30 -6.26
N ILE A 81 -12.71 16.27 -5.83
CA ILE A 81 -11.32 16.40 -5.39
C ILE A 81 -10.45 16.97 -6.53
N GLU A 82 -10.61 16.43 -7.74
CA GLU A 82 -9.92 16.93 -8.95
C GLU A 82 -10.21 18.40 -9.22
N ALA A 83 -11.48 18.82 -9.12
CA ALA A 83 -11.88 20.21 -9.30
C ALA A 83 -11.23 21.15 -8.27
N PHE A 84 -11.16 20.74 -7.00
CA PHE A 84 -10.51 21.52 -5.94
C PHE A 84 -8.99 21.65 -6.17
N VAL A 85 -8.33 20.55 -6.52
CA VAL A 85 -6.89 20.55 -6.83
C VAL A 85 -6.60 21.43 -8.03
N PHE A 86 -7.39 21.29 -9.11
CA PHE A 86 -7.26 22.12 -10.30
C PHE A 86 -7.39 23.60 -9.97
N LYS A 87 -8.41 24.00 -9.20
CA LYS A 87 -8.59 25.39 -8.77
C LYS A 87 -7.37 25.92 -8.02
N ALA A 88 -6.85 25.16 -7.05
CA ALA A 88 -5.68 25.57 -6.27
C ALA A 88 -4.43 25.74 -7.14
N VAL A 89 -4.19 24.82 -8.08
CA VAL A 89 -3.06 24.89 -9.02
C VAL A 89 -3.17 26.11 -9.92
N ILE A 90 -4.36 26.41 -10.45
CA ILE A 90 -4.57 27.59 -11.30
C ILE A 90 -4.37 28.89 -10.53
N GLN A 91 -4.89 28.98 -9.30
CA GLN A 91 -4.69 30.15 -8.44
C GLN A 91 -3.20 30.40 -8.14
N ASN A 92 -2.43 29.35 -7.89
CA ASN A 92 -1.00 29.46 -7.61
C ASN A 92 -0.14 29.77 -8.85
N LYS A 93 -0.65 29.50 -10.07
CA LYS A 93 0.02 29.87 -11.33
C LYS A 93 -0.27 31.31 -11.79
N LEU A 94 -1.31 31.93 -11.24
CA LEU A 94 -1.74 33.30 -11.58
C LEU A 94 -1.30 34.34 -10.54
N ALA A 95 -0.75 33.89 -9.41
CA ALA A 95 -0.10 34.70 -8.39
C ALA A 95 1.40 34.85 -8.68
#